data_AF-A0A948DR17-F1
#
_entry.id   AF-A0A948DR17-F1
#
_cell.length_a   1.000
_cell.length_b   1.000
_cell.length_c   1.000
_cell.angle_alpha   90.00
_cell.angle_beta   90.00
_cell.angle_gamma   90.00
#
_symmetry.space_group_name_H-M   'P 1'
#
loop_
_entity.id
_entity.type
_entity.pdbx_description
1 polymer ?
#
loop_
_entity_poly.entity_id
_entity_poly.type
_entity_poly.pdbx_seq_one_letter_code
_entity_poly.pdbx_strand_id
1 'polypeptide(L)'
;YDLAGEGGGKWTIVIREGKCAVREGLADPLTVKMTMEAKTYAGMMVGTIEAVTAFTSGQVKIEGDMAAAGATAKYFRKYVVPGATEAEELISLRVINSIEQRFATGPVMGRWFAGIREKKFLANRCPKCGRTQIPPREICAWCRVRVHEFVEVGPKGVVTHFDIVYFASPDPLTGAVRDTPYATAYVVFDGATEREAITLDLKQEDIPRLKEGARVRPVWAEVTTGSYRDLIGVELDEEEGSI
;
A
#
# COMPACT_ATOMS: atom_id res chain seq x y z
N TYR A 1 -24.14 -16.81 8.70
CA TYR A 1 -22.97 -16.04 8.29
C TYR A 1 -22.27 -16.78 7.16
N ASP A 2 -22.04 -16.10 6.05
CA ASP A 2 -21.29 -16.58 4.89
C ASP A 2 -20.06 -15.68 4.77
N LEU A 3 -18.94 -16.12 5.38
CA LEU A 3 -17.75 -15.31 5.56
C LEU A 3 -16.68 -15.69 4.53
N ALA A 4 -16.27 -14.75 3.69
CA ALA A 4 -15.24 -14.95 2.68
C ALA A 4 -13.82 -14.59 3.21
N GLY A 5 -12.78 -15.10 2.54
CA GLY A 5 -11.39 -14.80 2.86
C GLY A 5 -10.76 -15.73 3.91
N GLU A 6 -9.52 -15.42 4.30
CA GLU A 6 -8.75 -16.20 5.27
C GLU A 6 -9.43 -16.22 6.64
N GLY A 7 -9.55 -17.41 7.25
CA GLY A 7 -10.29 -17.60 8.51
C GLY A 7 -11.82 -17.51 8.36
N GLY A 8 -12.34 -17.39 7.13
CA GLY A 8 -13.76 -17.40 6.83
C GLY A 8 -14.42 -18.77 6.91
N GLY A 9 -15.66 -18.86 6.44
CA GLY A 9 -16.45 -20.08 6.44
C GLY A 9 -17.95 -19.82 6.48
N LYS A 10 -18.71 -20.91 6.37
CA LYS A 10 -20.17 -20.89 6.46
C LYS A 10 -20.58 -21.33 7.85
N TRP A 11 -21.33 -20.48 8.54
CA TRP A 11 -21.71 -20.70 9.93
C TRP A 11 -23.18 -20.38 10.15
N THR A 12 -23.87 -21.27 10.84
CA THR A 12 -25.24 -21.05 11.31
C THR A 12 -25.23 -20.88 12.80
N ILE A 13 -25.84 -19.80 13.27
CA ILE A 13 -26.05 -19.55 14.69
C ILE A 13 -27.55 -19.69 14.98
N VAL A 14 -27.88 -20.57 15.92
CA VAL A 14 -29.26 -20.80 16.37
C VAL A 14 -29.38 -20.26 17.78
N ILE A 15 -30.21 -19.24 17.95
CA ILE A 15 -30.53 -18.65 19.26
C ILE A 15 -32.00 -18.97 19.57
N ARG A 16 -32.22 -19.79 20.60
CA ARG A 16 -33.57 -20.18 21.04
C ARG A 16 -33.57 -20.41 22.55
N GLU A 17 -34.59 -19.90 23.24
CA GLU A 17 -34.80 -20.14 24.68
C GLU A 17 -33.55 -19.79 25.53
N GLY A 18 -32.86 -18.70 25.17
CA GLY A 18 -31.64 -18.25 25.85
C GLY A 18 -30.39 -19.09 25.58
N LYS A 19 -30.47 -20.12 24.73
CA LYS A 19 -29.33 -20.94 24.31
C LYS A 19 -28.83 -20.50 22.94
N CYS A 20 -27.51 -20.44 22.79
CA CYS A 20 -26.83 -20.17 21.53
C CYS A 20 -26.07 -21.44 21.11
N ALA A 21 -26.34 -21.93 19.90
CA ALA A 21 -25.60 -23.02 19.28
C ALA A 21 -25.01 -22.55 17.95
N VAL A 22 -23.73 -22.85 17.74
CA VAL A 22 -23.03 -22.56 16.48
C VAL A 22 -22.81 -23.88 15.75
N ARG A 23 -23.08 -23.88 14.44
CA ARG A 23 -22.88 -25.03 13.56
C ARG A 23 -22.14 -24.58 12.32
N GLU A 24 -21.26 -25.44 11.84
CA GLU A 24 -20.65 -25.27 10.53
C GLU A 24 -21.68 -25.58 9.43
N GLY A 25 -21.62 -24.83 8.33
CA GLY A 25 -22.58 -24.85 7.23
C GLY A 25 -23.70 -23.82 7.35
N LEU A 26 -24.39 -23.59 6.23
CA LEU A 26 -25.62 -22.79 6.17
C LEU A 26 -26.82 -23.74 6.31
N ALA A 27 -27.62 -23.55 7.35
CA ALA A 27 -28.89 -24.28 7.50
C ALA A 27 -29.90 -23.83 6.43
N ASP A 28 -31.00 -24.57 6.30
CA ASP A 28 -32.16 -24.21 5.49
C ASP A 28 -33.42 -24.65 6.25
N PRO A 29 -34.37 -23.73 6.57
CA PRO A 29 -34.37 -22.30 6.27
C PRO A 29 -33.48 -21.44 7.19
N LEU A 30 -33.03 -20.28 6.68
CA LEU A 30 -32.37 -19.23 7.46
C LEU A 30 -33.31 -18.05 7.70
N THR A 31 -33.37 -17.59 8.95
CA THR A 31 -34.07 -16.34 9.30
C THR A 31 -33.35 -15.11 8.74
N VAL A 32 -32.01 -15.12 8.82
CA VAL A 32 -31.15 -14.08 8.27
C VAL A 32 -29.84 -14.68 7.78
N LYS A 33 -29.38 -14.25 6.61
CA LYS A 33 -28.06 -14.54 6.05
C LYS A 33 -27.27 -13.24 5.96
N MET A 34 -26.14 -13.18 6.66
CA MET A 34 -25.17 -12.09 6.55
C MET A 34 -23.95 -12.58 5.80
N THR A 35 -23.58 -11.86 4.74
CA THR A 35 -22.44 -12.17 3.86
C THR A 35 -21.44 -11.03 3.92
N MET A 36 -20.18 -11.33 4.23
CA MET A 36 -19.09 -10.35 4.35
C MET A 36 -17.72 -11.04 4.32
N GLU A 37 -16.62 -10.29 4.27
CA GLU A 37 -15.29 -10.86 4.53
C GLU A 37 -15.08 -11.14 6.03
N ALA A 38 -14.30 -12.17 6.35
CA ALA A 38 -13.96 -12.54 7.73
C ALA A 38 -13.29 -11.40 8.51
N LYS A 39 -12.42 -10.61 7.84
CA LYS A 39 -11.80 -9.42 8.42
C LYS A 39 -12.81 -8.34 8.80
N THR A 40 -13.86 -8.16 7.98
CA THR A 40 -14.95 -7.21 8.24
C THR A 40 -15.76 -7.65 9.45
N TYR A 41 -16.09 -8.94 9.53
CA TYR A 41 -16.76 -9.52 10.71
C TYR A 41 -15.95 -9.31 11.98
N ALA A 42 -14.65 -9.65 11.97
CA ALA A 42 -13.77 -9.46 13.10
C ALA A 42 -13.69 -7.99 13.53
N GLY A 43 -13.51 -7.07 12.57
CA GLY A 43 -13.48 -5.63 12.83
C GLY A 43 -14.77 -5.09 13.47
N MET A 44 -15.93 -5.60 13.05
CA MET A 44 -17.21 -5.25 13.68
C MET A 44 -17.32 -5.76 15.12
N MET A 45 -16.82 -6.98 15.38
CA MET A 45 -16.89 -7.61 16.70
C MET A 45 -15.92 -6.98 17.72
N VAL A 46 -14.79 -6.44 17.26
CA VAL A 46 -13.82 -5.71 18.10
C VAL A 46 -14.03 -4.20 18.09
N GLY A 47 -14.97 -3.69 17.29
CA GLY A 47 -15.36 -2.27 17.25
C GLY A 47 -14.45 -1.36 16.42
N THR A 48 -13.53 -1.91 15.62
CA THR A 48 -12.73 -1.11 14.66
C THR A 48 -13.50 -0.77 13.39
N ILE A 49 -14.60 -1.48 13.11
CA ILE A 49 -15.51 -1.20 11.98
C ILE A 49 -16.92 -1.00 12.54
N GLU A 50 -17.55 0.12 12.20
CA GLU A 50 -18.95 0.38 12.56
C GLU A 50 -19.92 -0.35 11.62
N ALA A 51 -20.87 -1.08 12.22
CA ALA A 51 -21.77 -2.00 11.52
C ALA A 51 -22.66 -1.29 10.49
N VAL A 52 -23.13 -0.08 10.82
CA VAL A 52 -23.96 0.74 9.92
C VAL A 52 -23.16 1.16 8.70
N THR A 53 -21.93 1.64 8.91
CA THR A 53 -21.02 2.04 7.83
C THR A 53 -20.72 0.86 6.91
N ALA A 54 -20.36 -0.30 7.47
CA ALA A 54 -20.07 -1.52 6.71
C ALA A 54 -21.27 -2.04 5.90
N PHE A 55 -22.49 -1.84 6.38
CA PHE A 55 -23.69 -2.15 5.61
C PHE A 55 -23.91 -1.15 4.46
N THR A 56 -23.85 0.16 4.75
CA THR A 56 -24.07 1.20 3.72
C THR A 56 -22.98 1.23 2.64
N SER A 57 -21.75 0.83 2.97
CA SER A 57 -20.64 0.71 2.02
C SER A 57 -20.69 -0.56 1.16
N GLY A 58 -21.64 -1.47 1.44
CA GLY A 58 -21.78 -2.74 0.73
C GLY A 58 -20.81 -3.83 1.19
N GLN A 59 -20.00 -3.58 2.22
CA GLN A 59 -19.09 -4.60 2.80
C GLN A 59 -19.83 -5.71 3.54
N VAL A 60 -21.05 -5.43 4.00
CA VAL A 60 -21.97 -6.40 4.61
C VAL A 60 -23.26 -6.47 3.81
N LYS A 61 -23.56 -7.64 3.28
CA LYS A 61 -24.85 -7.93 2.64
C LYS A 61 -25.74 -8.69 3.61
N ILE A 62 -26.99 -8.25 3.77
CA ILE A 62 -27.99 -8.88 4.64
C ILE A 62 -29.15 -9.35 3.76
N GLU A 63 -29.53 -10.61 3.91
CA GLU A 63 -30.67 -11.24 3.25
C GLU A 63 -31.59 -11.88 4.31
N GLY A 64 -32.90 -11.66 4.25
CA GLY A 64 -33.86 -12.16 5.24
C GLY A 64 -34.38 -11.07 6.17
N ASP A 65 -34.67 -11.43 7.42
CA ASP A 65 -35.31 -10.55 8.39
C ASP A 65 -34.32 -9.49 8.95
N MET A 66 -34.57 -8.22 8.62
CA MET A 66 -33.76 -7.08 9.04
C MET A 66 -33.89 -6.77 10.54
N ALA A 67 -35.04 -7.07 11.17
CA ALA A 67 -35.20 -6.91 12.61
C ALA A 67 -34.39 -7.98 13.36
N ALA A 68 -34.36 -9.22 12.85
CA ALA A 68 -33.50 -10.28 13.36
C ALA A 68 -32.01 -9.92 13.18
N ALA A 69 -31.63 -9.33 12.03
CA ALA A 69 -30.29 -8.79 11.81
C ALA A 69 -29.92 -7.70 12.82
N GLY A 70 -30.82 -6.74 13.09
CA GLY A 70 -30.58 -5.71 14.10
C GLY A 70 -30.52 -6.24 15.54
N ALA A 71 -31.21 -7.35 15.81
CA ALA A 71 -31.20 -7.98 17.14
C ALA A 71 -29.86 -8.65 17.47
N THR A 72 -29.01 -9.00 16.50
CA THR A 72 -27.70 -9.62 16.78
C THR A 72 -26.82 -8.72 17.65
N ALA A 73 -26.91 -7.40 17.49
CA ALA A 73 -26.20 -6.43 18.34
C ALA A 73 -26.61 -6.50 19.83
N LYS A 74 -27.80 -7.03 20.13
CA LYS A 74 -28.27 -7.25 21.51
C LYS A 74 -27.72 -8.55 22.10
N TYR A 75 -27.48 -9.57 21.27
CA TYR A 75 -27.03 -10.89 21.69
C TYR A 75 -25.51 -10.99 21.78
N PHE A 76 -24.79 -10.28 20.92
CA PHE A 76 -23.33 -10.31 20.85
C PHE A 76 -22.77 -8.95 21.24
N ARG A 77 -22.28 -8.85 22.48
CA ARG A 77 -21.56 -7.66 22.92
C ARG A 77 -20.21 -7.59 22.19
N LYS A 78 -19.77 -6.39 21.84
CA LYS A 78 -18.41 -6.14 21.37
C LYS A 78 -17.44 -6.69 22.42
N TYR A 79 -16.42 -7.42 21.98
CA TYR A 79 -15.42 -7.94 22.92
C TYR A 79 -14.66 -6.76 23.52
N VAL A 80 -14.57 -6.74 24.86
CA VAL A 80 -13.76 -5.77 25.60
C VAL A 80 -12.69 -6.56 26.34
N VAL A 81 -11.43 -6.18 26.18
CA VAL A 81 -10.31 -6.83 26.87
C VAL A 81 -10.52 -6.72 28.38
N PRO A 82 -10.51 -7.83 29.15
CA PRO A 82 -10.66 -7.78 30.60
C PRO A 82 -9.59 -6.89 31.24
N GLY A 83 -10.03 -5.87 31.99
CA GLY A 83 -9.13 -4.87 32.60
C GLY A 83 -8.79 -3.67 31.72
N ALA A 84 -9.37 -3.56 30.52
CA ALA A 84 -9.31 -2.32 29.76
C ALA A 84 -10.09 -1.23 30.51
N THR A 85 -9.37 -0.21 30.99
CA THR A 85 -9.97 1.07 31.36
C THR A 85 -10.47 1.75 30.08
N GLU A 86 -11.59 2.49 30.18
CA GLU A 86 -11.99 3.42 29.11
C GLU A 86 -10.76 4.25 28.73
N ALA A 87 -10.36 4.17 27.47
CA ALA A 87 -9.27 5.00 26.97
C ALA A 87 -9.72 6.44 27.12
N GLU A 88 -9.02 7.22 27.95
CA GLU A 88 -9.25 8.66 28.01
C GLU A 88 -9.14 9.20 26.57
N GLU A 89 -10.16 9.95 26.15
CA GLU A 89 -10.14 10.61 24.85
C GLU A 89 -9.09 11.73 24.92
N LEU A 90 -7.86 11.38 24.59
CA LEU A 90 -6.74 12.32 24.58
C LEU A 90 -6.94 13.28 23.41
N ILE A 91 -7.00 14.57 23.71
CA ILE A 91 -6.89 15.62 22.68
C ILE A 91 -5.47 15.52 22.11
N SER A 92 -5.33 14.91 20.94
CA SER A 92 -4.05 14.84 20.25
C SER A 92 -3.86 16.07 19.35
N LEU A 93 -2.90 16.93 19.68
CA LEU A 93 -2.38 17.92 18.73
C LEU A 93 -1.29 17.27 17.88
N ARG A 94 -1.60 16.98 16.62
CA ARG A 94 -0.61 16.44 15.68
C ARG A 94 0.34 17.54 15.23
N VAL A 95 1.51 17.60 15.85
CA VAL A 95 2.58 18.54 15.48
C VAL A 95 3.62 17.79 14.65
N ILE A 96 3.74 18.15 13.37
CA ILE A 96 4.88 17.71 12.56
C ILE A 96 6.04 18.62 12.97
N ASN A 97 7.01 18.04 13.68
CA ASN A 97 8.24 18.75 14.06
C ASN A 97 9.08 18.99 12.80
N SER A 98 8.82 20.11 12.13
CA SER A 98 9.57 20.59 10.97
C SER A 98 10.61 21.60 11.42
N ILE A 99 11.88 21.31 11.15
CA ILE A 99 12.93 22.33 11.18
C ILE A 99 12.91 22.99 9.80
N GLU A 100 12.62 24.30 9.73
CA GLU A 100 12.58 25.04 8.46
C GLU A 100 13.97 25.24 7.83
N GLN A 101 14.59 24.15 7.41
CA GLN A 101 15.87 24.18 6.71
C GLN A 101 15.64 24.09 5.22
N ARG A 102 16.07 25.13 4.49
CA ARG A 102 16.09 25.15 3.04
C ARG A 102 17.48 24.76 2.56
N PHE A 103 17.61 23.52 2.09
CA PHE A 103 18.82 23.04 1.43
C PHE A 103 18.69 23.20 -0.09
N ALA A 104 19.72 23.74 -0.72
CA ALA A 104 19.81 23.71 -2.17
C ALA A 104 20.05 22.26 -2.61
N THR A 105 19.26 21.78 -3.58
CA THR A 105 19.46 20.45 -4.20
C THR A 105 20.77 20.38 -5.02
N GLY A 106 21.39 21.52 -5.31
CA GLY A 106 22.61 21.58 -6.11
C GLY A 106 22.36 21.34 -7.60
N PRO A 107 23.40 21.46 -8.44
CA PRO A 107 23.26 21.47 -9.89
C PRO A 107 22.85 20.11 -10.48
N VAL A 108 23.22 18.99 -9.82
CA VAL A 108 22.94 17.64 -10.32
C VAL A 108 21.54 17.17 -9.91
N MET A 109 21.22 17.17 -8.62
CA MET A 109 19.88 16.76 -8.17
C MET A 109 18.81 17.78 -8.57
N GLY A 110 19.14 19.07 -8.70
CA GLY A 110 18.23 20.06 -9.26
C GLY A 110 17.80 19.73 -10.70
N ARG A 111 18.71 19.25 -11.55
CA ARG A 111 18.38 18.77 -12.90
C ARG A 111 17.53 17.49 -12.87
N TRP A 112 17.83 16.55 -11.97
CA TRP A 112 17.00 15.37 -11.77
C TRP A 112 15.55 15.75 -11.44
N PHE A 113 15.34 16.62 -10.44
CA PHE A 113 14.01 17.07 -10.07
C PHE A 113 13.32 17.88 -11.18
N ALA A 114 14.07 18.64 -11.98
CA ALA A 114 13.51 19.30 -13.16
C ALA A 114 13.02 18.28 -14.21
N GLY A 115 13.74 17.18 -14.42
CA GLY A 115 13.29 16.07 -15.27
C GLY A 115 12.05 15.36 -14.72
N ILE A 116 12.06 15.04 -13.41
CA ILE A 116 10.92 14.44 -12.70
C ILE A 116 9.67 15.32 -12.80
N ARG A 117 9.82 16.66 -12.72
CA ARG A 117 8.72 17.60 -12.94
C ARG A 117 8.10 17.45 -14.33
N GLU A 118 8.91 17.14 -15.34
CA GLU A 118 8.49 16.87 -16.71
C GLU A 118 8.13 15.39 -16.97
N LYS A 119 8.05 14.56 -15.91
CA LYS A 119 7.78 13.11 -16.00
C LYS A 119 8.84 12.34 -16.81
N LYS A 120 10.10 12.79 -16.74
CA LYS A 120 11.27 12.20 -17.40
C LYS A 120 12.31 11.74 -16.38
N PHE A 121 13.02 10.66 -16.68
CA PHE A 121 14.16 10.23 -15.88
C PHE A 121 15.47 10.63 -16.56
N LEU A 122 16.28 11.42 -15.85
CA LEU A 122 17.57 11.87 -16.34
C LEU A 122 18.72 11.18 -15.60
N ALA A 123 19.47 10.34 -16.31
CA ALA A 123 20.72 9.78 -15.81
C ALA A 123 21.89 10.65 -16.29
N ASN A 124 23.06 10.54 -15.65
CA ASN A 124 24.28 11.14 -16.20
C ASN A 124 25.28 10.08 -16.67
N ARG A 125 25.94 10.33 -17.80
CA ARG A 125 26.78 9.35 -18.49
C ARG A 125 28.26 9.62 -18.25
N CYS A 126 28.95 8.65 -17.65
CA CYS A 126 30.38 8.78 -17.38
C CYS A 126 31.18 8.86 -18.70
N PRO A 127 32.03 9.88 -18.90
CA PRO A 127 32.80 10.01 -20.14
C PRO A 127 33.91 8.96 -20.30
N LYS A 128 34.28 8.26 -19.22
CA LYS A 128 35.35 7.26 -19.24
C LYS A 128 34.85 5.85 -19.52
N CYS A 129 33.77 5.43 -18.86
CA CYS A 129 33.25 4.05 -18.97
C CYS A 129 31.86 3.95 -19.61
N GLY A 130 31.22 5.06 -19.98
CA GLY A 130 29.89 5.05 -20.59
C GLY A 130 28.73 4.71 -19.64
N ARG A 131 29.00 4.30 -18.39
CA ARG A 131 27.99 3.99 -17.38
C ARG A 131 27.07 5.19 -17.12
N THR A 132 25.76 4.96 -17.16
CA THR A 132 24.73 5.92 -16.78
C THR A 132 24.42 5.79 -15.29
N GLN A 133 24.36 6.88 -14.53
CA GLN A 133 24.03 6.84 -13.09
C GLN A 133 22.65 7.40 -12.83
N ILE A 134 21.83 6.66 -12.09
CA ILE A 134 20.48 7.04 -11.69
C ILE A 134 20.22 6.63 -10.23
N PRO A 135 19.87 7.56 -9.32
CA PRO A 135 19.91 9.02 -9.50
C PRO A 135 21.29 9.54 -9.94
N PRO A 136 21.37 10.67 -10.67
CA PRO A 136 22.62 11.20 -11.20
C PRO A 136 23.55 11.68 -10.07
N ARG A 137 24.87 11.50 -10.26
CA ARG A 137 25.92 11.85 -9.27
C ARG A 137 27.03 12.68 -9.91
N GLU A 138 27.55 13.70 -9.23
CA GLU A 138 28.62 14.56 -9.78
C GLU A 138 29.88 13.79 -10.19
N ILE A 139 30.21 12.71 -9.48
CA ILE A 139 31.38 11.87 -9.70
C ILE A 139 30.92 10.45 -10.01
N CYS A 140 31.54 9.81 -11.00
CA CYS A 140 31.33 8.39 -11.25
C CYS A 140 31.92 7.56 -10.10
N ALA A 141 31.08 6.75 -9.44
CA ALA A 141 31.50 5.94 -8.29
C ALA A 141 32.63 4.93 -8.61
N TRP A 142 32.77 4.52 -9.87
CA TRP A 142 33.82 3.58 -10.30
C TRP A 142 35.06 4.30 -10.83
N CYS A 143 34.88 5.20 -11.79
CA CYS A 143 35.98 5.86 -12.46
C CYS A 143 36.57 7.03 -11.68
N ARG A 144 35.84 7.56 -10.67
CA ARG A 144 36.21 8.72 -9.85
C ARG A 144 36.49 9.98 -10.68
N VAL A 145 35.76 10.17 -11.77
CA VAL A 145 35.82 11.35 -12.65
C VAL A 145 34.50 12.12 -12.61
N ARG A 146 34.55 13.44 -12.87
CA ARG A 146 33.36 14.29 -12.98
C ARG A 146 32.48 13.87 -14.15
N VAL A 147 31.17 13.95 -13.95
CA VAL A 147 30.16 13.56 -14.93
C VAL A 147 29.20 14.73 -15.18
N HIS A 148 29.22 15.26 -16.39
CA HIS A 148 28.48 16.48 -16.75
C HIS A 148 27.36 16.26 -17.79
N GLU A 149 27.47 15.21 -18.62
CA GLU A 149 26.51 14.87 -19.65
C GLU A 149 25.29 14.17 -19.02
N PHE A 150 24.09 14.68 -19.32
CA PHE A 150 22.83 14.06 -18.94
C PHE A 150 22.18 13.42 -20.16
N VAL A 151 21.56 12.27 -19.95
CA VAL A 151 20.82 11.50 -20.93
C VAL A 151 19.49 11.08 -20.34
N GLU A 152 18.45 11.03 -21.16
CA GLU A 152 17.14 10.51 -20.75
C GLU A 152 17.14 8.98 -20.81
N VAL A 153 16.48 8.35 -19.83
CA VAL A 153 16.29 6.89 -19.73
C VAL A 153 14.84 6.56 -19.38
N GLY A 154 14.42 5.31 -19.57
CA GLY A 154 13.05 4.86 -19.30
C GLY A 154 12.04 5.38 -20.34
N PRO A 155 10.80 5.72 -19.94
CA PRO A 155 10.29 5.75 -18.56
C PRO A 155 10.01 4.35 -17.98
N LYS A 156 9.87 3.35 -18.84
CA LYS A 156 9.67 1.96 -18.41
C LYS A 156 10.97 1.33 -17.93
N GLY A 157 10.87 0.27 -17.14
CA GLY A 157 12.02 -0.45 -16.63
C GLY A 157 11.70 -1.88 -16.27
N VAL A 158 12.73 -2.59 -15.84
CA VAL A 158 12.66 -3.98 -15.41
C VAL A 158 12.95 -4.09 -13.91
N VAL A 159 12.15 -4.87 -13.21
CA VAL A 159 12.39 -5.23 -11.81
C VAL A 159 13.55 -6.22 -11.76
N THR A 160 14.64 -5.82 -11.12
CA THR A 160 15.84 -6.66 -10.92
C THR A 160 15.84 -7.38 -9.59
N HIS A 161 15.19 -6.80 -8.58
CA HIS A 161 14.99 -7.37 -7.25
C HIS A 161 13.84 -6.64 -6.56
N PHE A 162 13.34 -7.15 -5.44
CA PHE A 162 12.34 -6.47 -4.63
C PHE A 162 12.30 -6.97 -3.19
N ASP A 163 11.84 -6.12 -2.29
CA ASP A 163 11.56 -6.44 -0.89
C ASP A 163 10.06 -6.27 -0.61
N ILE A 164 9.43 -7.25 0.05
CA ILE A 164 8.04 -7.16 0.51
C ILE A 164 8.05 -7.07 2.03
N VAL A 165 7.50 -5.98 2.55
CA VAL A 165 7.48 -5.69 3.98
C VAL A 165 6.08 -5.93 4.54
N TYR A 166 5.98 -6.89 5.45
CA TYR A 166 4.76 -7.24 6.18
C TYR A 166 4.70 -6.58 7.56
N PHE A 167 5.79 -5.95 8.01
CA PHE A 167 5.84 -5.25 9.29
C PHE A 167 5.53 -3.77 9.10
N ALA A 168 4.47 -3.31 9.77
CA ALA A 168 4.02 -1.93 9.65
C ALA A 168 4.96 -1.01 10.44
N SER A 169 5.78 -0.24 9.71
CA SER A 169 6.69 0.74 10.31
C SER A 169 6.02 2.12 10.35
N PRO A 170 6.03 2.83 11.48
CA PRO A 170 5.54 4.19 11.54
C PRO A 170 6.48 5.12 10.77
N ASP A 171 5.90 6.04 10.00
CA ASP A 171 6.62 7.15 9.39
C ASP A 171 7.27 7.99 10.51
N PRO A 172 8.60 8.17 10.52
CA PRO A 172 9.30 8.78 11.63
C PRO A 172 9.00 10.28 11.78
N LEU A 173 8.43 10.93 10.75
CA LEU A 173 8.11 12.35 10.76
C LEU A 173 6.68 12.62 11.24
N THR A 174 5.74 11.74 10.88
CA THR A 174 4.30 11.96 11.05
C THR A 174 3.65 10.99 12.02
N GLY A 175 4.33 9.89 12.38
CA GLY A 175 3.80 8.77 13.14
C GLY A 175 2.73 7.95 12.41
N ALA A 176 2.44 8.27 11.14
CA ALA A 176 1.48 7.51 10.34
C ALA A 176 2.01 6.11 10.09
N VAL A 177 1.20 5.09 10.32
CA VAL A 177 1.56 3.71 10.00
C VAL A 177 1.15 3.42 8.57
N ARG A 178 2.08 2.92 7.75
CA ARG A 178 1.78 2.49 6.38
C ARG A 178 1.03 1.16 6.40
N ASP A 179 0.03 1.03 5.53
CA ASP A 179 -0.67 -0.24 5.32
C ASP A 179 0.29 -1.32 4.82
N THR A 180 0.08 -2.55 5.29
CA THR A 180 0.90 -3.72 4.93
C THR A 180 0.07 -4.79 4.21
N PRO A 181 0.68 -5.58 3.32
CA PRO A 181 2.08 -5.49 2.89
C PRO A 181 2.33 -4.30 1.94
N TYR A 182 3.54 -3.76 1.94
CA TYR A 182 4.04 -2.86 0.90
C TYR A 182 5.33 -3.41 0.30
N ALA A 183 5.65 -3.03 -0.93
CA ALA A 183 6.84 -3.51 -1.62
C ALA A 183 7.68 -2.36 -2.19
N THR A 184 8.99 -2.57 -2.17
CA THR A 184 9.97 -1.72 -2.86
C THR A 184 10.64 -2.55 -3.95
N ALA A 185 10.62 -2.05 -5.18
CA ALA A 185 11.23 -2.70 -6.34
C ALA A 185 12.55 -2.00 -6.72
N TYR A 186 13.57 -2.78 -7.01
CA TYR A 186 14.83 -2.33 -7.60
C TYR A 186 14.66 -2.33 -9.11
N VAL A 187 14.55 -1.17 -9.73
CA VAL A 187 14.20 -1.00 -11.14
C VAL A 187 15.40 -0.51 -11.93
N VAL A 188 15.73 -1.19 -13.02
CA VAL A 188 16.64 -0.68 -14.05
C VAL A 188 15.80 -0.14 -15.19
N PHE A 189 15.93 1.16 -15.47
CA PHE A 189 15.20 1.81 -16.57
C PHE A 189 15.77 1.45 -17.95
N ASP A 190 14.92 1.48 -18.96
CA ASP A 190 15.34 1.23 -20.34
C ASP A 190 16.40 2.25 -20.79
N GLY A 191 17.44 1.76 -21.47
CA GLY A 191 18.58 2.60 -21.89
C GLY A 191 19.57 2.97 -20.77
N ALA A 192 19.30 2.59 -19.52
CA ALA A 192 20.28 2.68 -18.45
C ALA A 192 21.27 1.49 -18.47
N THR A 193 22.38 1.64 -17.75
CA THR A 193 23.34 0.55 -17.52
C THR A 193 22.69 -0.52 -16.66
N GLU A 194 22.81 -1.79 -17.06
CA GLU A 194 22.12 -2.95 -16.47
C GLU A 194 22.24 -3.11 -14.94
N ARG A 195 23.27 -2.53 -14.32
CA ARG A 195 23.52 -2.62 -12.86
C ARG A 195 23.18 -1.35 -12.09
N GLU A 196 22.52 -0.39 -12.72
CA GLU A 196 22.13 0.89 -12.11
C GLU A 196 20.65 0.88 -11.80
N ALA A 197 20.29 0.09 -10.79
CA ALA A 197 18.93 0.03 -10.28
C ALA A 197 18.65 1.20 -9.34
N ILE A 198 17.44 1.74 -9.43
CA ILE A 198 16.86 2.67 -8.46
C ILE A 198 15.76 1.95 -7.68
N THR A 199 15.68 2.20 -6.38
CA THR A 199 14.61 1.68 -5.52
C THR A 199 13.37 2.56 -5.63
N LEU A 200 12.24 1.98 -5.99
CA LEU A 200 10.95 2.67 -6.11
C LEU A 200 9.86 1.86 -5.42
N ASP A 201 8.91 2.55 -4.80
CA ASP A 201 7.75 1.90 -4.22
C ASP A 201 6.87 1.30 -5.32
N LEU A 202 6.35 0.09 -5.08
CA LEU A 202 5.39 -0.57 -5.95
C LEU A 202 3.97 -0.28 -5.46
N LYS A 203 3.05 -0.13 -6.41
CA LYS A 203 1.61 -0.14 -6.14
C LYS A 203 1.20 -1.40 -5.39
N GLN A 204 0.41 -1.26 -4.32
CA GLN A 204 0.11 -2.36 -3.42
C GLN A 204 -0.66 -3.50 -4.10
N GLU A 205 -1.54 -3.16 -5.05
CA GLU A 205 -2.35 -4.13 -5.80
C GLU A 205 -1.51 -5.04 -6.71
N ASP A 206 -0.28 -4.64 -7.03
CA ASP A 206 0.62 -5.38 -7.91
C ASP A 206 1.52 -6.37 -7.18
N ILE A 207 1.61 -6.28 -5.85
CA ILE A 207 2.44 -7.17 -5.02
C ILE A 207 2.20 -8.66 -5.33
N PRO A 208 0.95 -9.16 -5.50
CA PRO A 208 0.71 -10.58 -5.79
C PRO A 208 1.28 -11.07 -7.14
N ARG A 209 1.54 -10.16 -8.08
CA ARG A 209 2.05 -10.47 -9.43
C ARG A 209 3.52 -10.11 -9.60
N LEU A 210 4.13 -9.48 -8.60
CA LEU A 210 5.50 -9.01 -8.64
C LEU A 210 6.49 -10.18 -8.78
N LYS A 211 7.42 -10.06 -9.72
CA LYS A 211 8.51 -11.02 -9.95
C LYS A 211 9.73 -10.30 -10.53
N GLU A 212 10.91 -10.87 -10.35
CA GLU A 212 12.09 -10.43 -11.10
C GLU A 212 11.84 -10.58 -12.61
N GLY A 213 12.34 -9.64 -13.40
CA GLY A 213 12.06 -9.53 -14.83
C GLY A 213 10.73 -8.87 -15.18
N ALA A 214 9.86 -8.58 -14.21
CA ALA A 214 8.61 -7.88 -14.49
C ALA A 214 8.86 -6.47 -15.05
N ARG A 215 8.04 -6.07 -16.02
CA ARG A 215 8.05 -4.73 -16.59
C ARG A 215 7.23 -3.80 -15.72
N VAL A 216 7.73 -2.58 -15.53
CA VAL A 216 7.09 -1.54 -14.73
C VAL A 216 7.10 -0.21 -15.45
N ARG A 217 6.10 0.61 -15.12
CA ARG A 217 5.99 2.00 -15.57
C ARG A 217 5.76 2.94 -14.37
N PRO A 218 6.19 4.21 -14.47
CA PRO A 218 6.09 5.13 -13.35
C PRO A 218 4.66 5.59 -13.11
N VAL A 219 4.35 5.77 -11.83
CA VAL A 219 3.13 6.42 -11.36
C VAL A 219 3.51 7.82 -10.89
N TRP A 220 2.96 8.82 -11.57
CA TRP A 220 3.23 10.23 -11.29
C TRP A 220 2.10 10.85 -10.47
N ALA A 221 2.43 11.83 -9.65
CA ALA A 221 1.45 12.73 -9.07
C ALA A 221 0.67 13.47 -10.18
N GLU A 222 -0.57 13.84 -9.86
CA GLU A 222 -1.43 14.61 -10.77
C GLU A 222 -0.77 15.94 -11.16
N VAL A 223 -0.20 16.63 -10.17
CA VAL A 223 0.55 17.87 -10.34
C VAL A 223 1.99 17.65 -9.90
N THR A 224 2.93 17.88 -10.83
CA THR A 224 4.36 17.78 -10.58
C THR A 224 4.97 19.15 -10.31
N THR A 225 5.80 19.25 -9.28
CA THR A 225 6.36 20.51 -8.75
C THR A 225 7.89 20.58 -8.78
N GLY A 226 8.56 19.50 -9.16
CA GLY A 226 10.01 19.32 -9.02
C GLY A 226 10.41 18.85 -7.62
N SER A 227 9.59 18.02 -6.98
CA SER A 227 9.83 17.50 -5.63
C SER A 227 9.97 15.98 -5.60
N TYR A 228 10.41 15.42 -4.47
CA TYR A 228 10.45 13.97 -4.26
C TYR A 228 9.06 13.31 -4.25
N ARG A 229 7.99 14.10 -4.13
CA ARG A 229 6.59 13.61 -4.11
C ARG A 229 5.98 13.44 -5.50
N ASP A 230 6.66 13.94 -6.53
CA ASP A 230 6.14 13.93 -7.90
C ASP A 230 6.12 12.53 -8.50
N LEU A 231 7.09 11.68 -8.12
CA LEU A 231 7.12 10.26 -8.46
C LEU A 231 6.53 9.47 -7.28
N ILE A 232 5.33 8.95 -7.43
CA ILE A 232 4.64 8.18 -6.39
C ILE A 232 5.27 6.79 -6.24
N GLY A 233 5.70 6.21 -7.35
CA GLY A 233 6.27 4.87 -7.41
C GLY A 233 6.19 4.30 -8.81
N VAL A 234 6.03 2.98 -8.88
CA VAL A 234 5.83 2.22 -10.12
C VAL A 234 4.64 1.27 -9.99
N GLU A 235 4.05 0.94 -11.13
CA GLU A 235 3.06 -0.13 -11.26
C GLU A 235 3.50 -1.09 -12.37
N LEU A 236 3.02 -2.33 -12.30
CA LEU A 236 3.29 -3.34 -13.32
C LEU A 236 2.75 -2.87 -14.66
N ASP A 237 3.56 -3.04 -15.70
CA ASP A 237 3.20 -2.69 -17.06
C ASP A 237 2.48 -3.90 -17.69
N GLU A 238 1.15 -3.80 -17.80
CA GLU A 238 0.28 -4.91 -18.21
C GLU A 238 0.35 -5.24 -19.71
N GLU A 239 1.20 -4.55 -20.49
CA GLU A 239 1.34 -4.77 -21.94
C GLU A 239 2.04 -6.09 -22.33
N GLU A 240 2.54 -6.90 -21.39
CA GLU A 240 3.02 -8.26 -21.67
C GLU A 240 2.43 -9.31 -20.71
N GLY A 241 1.16 -9.64 -20.98
CA GLY A 241 0.44 -10.80 -20.44
C GLY A 241 -0.09 -11.70 -21.56
N SER A 242 0.75 -12.12 -22.51
CA SER A 242 0.45 -13.23 -23.42
C SER A 242 1.72 -13.83 -24.01
N ILE A 243 2.35 -14.74 -23.27
CA ILE A 243 3.08 -15.89 -23.82
C ILE A 243 2.60 -17.12 -23.07
#